data_AF-A0A833DXQ2-F1
#
_entry.id   AF-A0A833DXQ2-F1
#
_cell.length_a   1.000
_cell.length_b   1.000
_cell.length_c   1.000
_cell.angle_alpha   90.00
_cell.angle_beta   90.00
_cell.angle_gamma   90.00
#
_symmetry.space_group_name_H-M   'P 1'
#
loop_
_entity.id
_entity.type
_entity.pdbx_description
1 polymer ?
#
loop_
_entity_poly.entity_id
_entity_poly.type
_entity_poly.pdbx_seq_one_letter_code
_entity_poly.pdbx_strand_id
1 'polypeptide(L)' 'ADHGIAPESYREAMLFAGELGIVSYEDALVLARLASLRNILVHRYWRVEDDRLYRETRKGLEVVDRVLEALKRYVETSDP' A
#
# COMPACT_ATOMS: atom_id res chain seq x y z
N ALA A 1 2.87 5.70 -20.84
CA ALA A 1 4.30 5.37 -20.81
C ALA A 1 4.40 3.88 -20.53
N ASP A 2 5.15 3.14 -21.34
CA ASP A 2 5.35 1.72 -21.14
C ASP A 2 6.35 1.55 -19.99
N HIS A 3 5.84 1.36 -18.77
CA HIS A 3 6.68 1.14 -17.62
C HIS A 3 7.03 -0.35 -17.55
N GLY A 4 8.00 -0.77 -18.38
CA GLY A 4 8.43 -2.17 -18.55
C GLY A 4 9.04 -2.85 -17.31
N ILE A 5 8.71 -2.41 -16.09
CA ILE A 5 9.12 -3.00 -14.82
C ILE A 5 7.83 -3.44 -14.12
N ALA A 6 7.55 -4.73 -14.15
CA ALA A 6 6.46 -5.30 -13.36
C ALA A 6 6.97 -5.49 -11.92
N PRO A 7 6.32 -4.89 -10.91
CA PRO A 7 6.74 -5.06 -9.52
C PRO A 7 6.69 -6.54 -9.11
N GLU A 8 7.75 -7.04 -8.48
CA GLU A 8 7.91 -8.45 -8.11
C GLU A 8 7.31 -8.78 -6.74
N SER A 9 6.88 -7.75 -6.00
CA SER A 9 6.26 -7.92 -4.68
C SER A 9 5.14 -6.92 -4.42
N TYR A 10 4.25 -7.25 -3.48
CA TYR A 10 3.23 -6.29 -3.01
C TYR A 10 3.86 -4.99 -2.53
N ARG A 11 4.97 -5.05 -1.81
CA ARG A 11 5.67 -3.86 -1.31
C ARG A 11 6.13 -2.98 -2.46
N GLU A 12 6.74 -3.58 -3.47
CA GLU A 12 7.22 -2.88 -4.66
C GLU A 12 6.08 -2.27 -5.46
N ALA A 13 4.97 -3.00 -5.63
CA ALA A 13 3.79 -2.50 -6.30
C ALA A 13 3.23 -1.23 -5.64
N MET A 14 3.21 -1.17 -4.30
CA MET A 14 2.75 0.02 -3.58
C MET A 14 3.69 1.21 -3.79
N LEU A 15 5.01 1.00 -3.73
CA LEU A 15 6.00 2.07 -3.95
C LEU A 15 5.95 2.58 -5.39
N PHE A 16 5.85 1.66 -6.33
CA PHE A 16 5.77 1.96 -7.75
C PHE A 16 4.55 2.84 -8.09
N ALA A 17 3.39 2.56 -7.48
CA ALA A 17 2.21 3.42 -7.62
C ALA A 17 2.44 4.86 -7.11
N GLY A 18 3.27 5.03 -6.07
CA GLY A 18 3.68 6.35 -5.58
C GLY A 18 4.65 7.06 -6.53
N GLU A 19 5.60 6.32 -7.11
CA GLU A 19 6.56 6.85 -8.11
C GLU A 19 5.86 7.33 -9.39
N LEU A 20 4.79 6.63 -9.79
CA LEU A 20 3.94 7.03 -10.92
C LEU A 20 2.99 8.20 -10.58
N GLY A 21 2.94 8.64 -9.32
CA GLY A 21 2.03 9.70 -8.88
C GLY A 21 0.55 9.30 -8.86
N ILE A 22 0.24 8.00 -8.95
CA ILE A 22 -1.13 7.46 -8.87
C ILE A 22 -1.68 7.66 -7.46
N VAL A 23 -0.82 7.50 -6.46
CA VAL A 23 -1.09 7.81 -5.05
C VAL A 23 0.02 8.73 -4.53
N SER A 24 -0.20 9.38 -3.38
CA SER A 24 0.89 10.12 -2.75
C SER A 24 2.02 9.17 -2.33
N TYR A 25 3.27 9.62 -2.43
CA TYR A 25 4.41 8.80 -2.02
C TYR A 25 4.35 8.42 -0.53
N GLU A 26 3.77 9.30 0.31
CA GLU A 26 3.54 9.00 1.73
C GLU A 26 2.54 7.86 1.93
N ASP A 27 1.41 7.89 1.22
CA ASP A 27 0.41 6.81 1.28
C ASP A 27 0.99 5.49 0.74
N ALA A 28 1.77 5.54 -0.34
CA ALA A 28 2.52 4.40 -0.87
C ALA A 28 3.46 3.76 0.18
N LEU A 29 4.18 4.58 0.96
CA LEU A 29 5.04 4.09 2.04
C LEU A 29 4.25 3.40 3.15
N VAL A 30 3.06 3.91 3.49
CA VAL A 30 2.19 3.27 4.51
C VAL A 30 1.62 1.96 3.99
N LEU A 31 1.15 1.91 2.75
CA LEU A 31 0.68 0.67 2.10
C LEU A 31 1.79 -0.38 2.03
N ALA A 32 3.03 0.03 1.71
CA ALA A 32 4.19 -0.85 1.69
C ALA A 32 4.51 -1.46 3.06
N ARG A 33 4.23 -0.73 4.16
CA ARG A 33 4.32 -1.25 5.54
C ARG A 33 3.18 -2.21 5.84
N LEU A 34 1.95 -1.89 5.46
CA LEU A 34 0.79 -2.79 5.58
C LEU A 34 1.01 -4.13 4.84
N ALA A 35 1.52 -4.08 3.62
CA ALA A 35 1.88 -5.28 2.86
C ALA A 35 2.91 -6.15 3.59
N SER A 36 3.85 -5.53 4.30
CA SER A 36 4.84 -6.25 5.12
C SER A 36 4.21 -6.84 6.39
N LEU A 37 3.19 -6.18 6.94
CA LEU A 37 2.45 -6.60 8.12
C LEU A 37 1.61 -7.86 7.85
N ARG A 38 1.09 -8.02 6.63
CA ARG A 38 0.42 -9.27 6.17
C ARG A 38 1.29 -10.51 6.40
N ASN A 39 2.60 -10.43 6.19
CA ASN A 39 3.51 -11.57 6.44
C ASN A 39 3.67 -11.88 7.92
N ILE A 40 3.62 -10.87 8.78
CA ILE A 40 3.71 -11.03 10.23
C ILE A 40 2.44 -11.71 10.76
N LEU A 41 1.26 -11.27 10.29
CA LEU A 41 -0.03 -11.84 10.68
C LEU A 41 -0.18 -13.31 10.26
N VAL A 42 0.29 -13.66 9.06
CA VAL A 42 0.14 -15.02 8.54
C VAL A 42 1.18 -15.99 9.11
N HIS A 43 2.44 -15.55 9.26
CA HIS A 43 3.55 -16.47 9.56
C HIS A 43 4.14 -16.33 10.97
N ARG A 44 3.82 -15.29 11.72
CA ARG A 44 4.47 -14.98 13.02
C ARG A 44 3.50 -14.44 14.06
N TYR A 45 2.21 -14.78 13.98
CA TYR A 45 1.17 -14.24 14.86
C TYR A 45 1.46 -14.42 16.36
N TRP A 46 2.24 -15.43 16.74
CA TRP A 46 2.64 -15.69 18.13
C TRP A 46 3.80 -14.83 18.65
N ARG A 47 4.43 -14.01 17.80
CA ARG A 47 5.57 -13.14 18.12
C ARG A 47 5.25 -11.65 17.99
N VAL A 48 3.98 -11.30 17.77
CA VAL A 48 3.57 -9.93 17.46
C VAL A 48 3.37 -9.14 18.75
N GLU A 49 4.00 -7.96 18.82
CA GLU A 49 3.68 -6.96 19.84
C GLU A 49 2.34 -6.29 19.48
N ASP A 50 1.29 -6.58 20.24
CA ASP A 50 -0.09 -6.14 19.98
C ASP A 50 -0.21 -4.62 19.81
N ASP A 51 0.53 -3.85 20.61
CA ASP A 51 0.55 -2.38 20.52
C ASP A 51 1.07 -1.87 19.18
N ARG A 52 2.12 -2.51 18.66
CA ARG A 52 2.67 -2.17 17.34
C ARG A 52 1.69 -2.56 16.25
N LEU A 53 1.05 -3.71 16.37
CA LEU A 53 0.02 -4.16 15.43
C LEU A 53 -1.14 -3.16 15.39
N TYR A 54 -1.70 -2.79 16.55
CA TYR A 54 -2.82 -1.86 16.63
C TYR A 54 -2.53 -0.52 15.94
N ARG A 55 -1.36 0.10 16.24
CA ARG A 55 -0.99 1.40 15.65
C ARG A 55 -0.81 1.34 14.14
N GLU A 56 -0.07 0.35 13.64
CA GLU A 56 0.19 0.21 12.20
C GLU A 56 -1.10 -0.10 11.44
N THR A 57 -1.99 -0.91 12.01
CA THR A 57 -3.27 -1.26 11.38
C THR A 57 -4.20 -0.06 11.35
N ARG A 58 -4.32 0.71 12.44
CA ARG A 58 -5.17 1.90 12.51
C ARG A 58 -4.74 2.97 11.50
N LYS A 59 -3.45 3.32 11.46
CA LYS A 59 -2.92 4.27 10.48
C LYS A 59 -3.07 3.76 9.05
N GLY A 60 -2.93 2.46 8.84
CA GLY A 60 -3.07 1.85 7.53
C GLY A 60 -4.50 1.88 6.99
N LEU A 61 -5.51 1.61 7.82
CA LEU A 61 -6.91 1.64 7.40
C LEU A 61 -7.33 3.03 6.88
N GLU A 62 -6.93 4.11 7.57
CA GLU A 62 -7.19 5.48 7.12
C GLU A 62 -6.52 5.82 5.78
N VAL A 63 -5.38 5.18 5.47
CA VAL A 63 -4.67 5.34 4.19
C VAL A 63 -5.37 4.56 3.07
N VAL A 64 -5.92 3.38 3.37
CA VAL A 64 -6.59 2.55 2.36
C VAL A 64 -7.74 3.32 1.70
N ASP A 65 -8.56 4.03 2.47
CA ASP A 65 -9.67 4.83 1.90
C ASP A 65 -9.17 5.91 0.93
N ARG A 66 -8.09 6.62 1.29
CA ARG A 66 -7.50 7.66 0.41
C ARG A 66 -6.90 7.07 -0.86
N VAL A 67 -6.27 5.90 -0.74
CA VAL A 67 -5.68 5.17 -1.86
C VAL A 67 -6.76 4.69 -2.82
N LEU A 68 -7.87 4.15 -2.30
CA LEU A 68 -9.00 3.71 -3.13
C LEU A 68 -9.58 4.88 -3.91
N GLU A 69 -9.74 6.04 -3.29
CA GLU A 69 -10.23 7.24 -3.97
C GLU A 69 -9.23 7.77 -5.02
N ALA A 70 -7.93 7.69 -4.75
CA ALA A 70 -6.90 8.05 -5.72
C ALA A 70 -6.87 7.10 -6.92
N LEU A 71 -6.96 5.79 -6.68
CA LEU A 71 -7.04 4.77 -7.73
C LEU A 71 -8.31 4.93 -8.58
N LYS A 72 -9.45 5.20 -7.96
CA LYS A 72 -10.71 5.46 -8.65
C LYS A 72 -10.57 6.64 -9.61
N ARG A 73 -10.07 7.78 -9.13
CA ARG A 73 -9.80 8.97 -9.96
C ARG A 73 -8.83 8.67 -11.10
N TYR A 74 -7.77 7.90 -10.83
CA TYR A 74 -6.80 7.51 -11.85
C TYR A 74 -7.44 6.69 -12.96
N VAL A 75 -8.26 5.68 -12.62
CA VAL A 75 -8.97 4.85 -13.60
C VAL A 75 -9.98 5.69 -14.39
N GLU A 76 -10.78 6.54 -13.74
CA GLU A 76 -11.76 7.42 -14.39
C GLU A 76 -11.11 8.44 -15.35
N THR A 77 -9.88 8.87 -15.08
CA THR A 77 -9.15 9.81 -15.96
C THR A 77 -8.38 9.08 -17.06
N SER A 78 -8.08 7.79 -16.86
CA SER A 78 -7.33 6.95 -17.80
C SER A 78 -8.22 6.18 -18.78
N ASP A 79 -9.54 6.15 -18.53
CA ASP A 79 -10.56 5.66 -19.47
C ASP A 79 -10.94 6.82 -20.42
N PRO A 80 -10.74 6.70 -21.76
CA PRO A 80 -11.10 7.75 -22.73
C PRO A 80 -12.60 8.03 -22.83
#